data_AF-A0A3N8DVP2-F1
#
_entry.id   AF-A0A3N8DVP2-F1
#
_cell.length_a   1.000
_cell.length_b   1.000
_cell.length_c   1.000
_cell.angle_alpha   90.00
_cell.angle_beta   90.00
_cell.angle_gamma   90.00
#
_symmetry.space_group_name_H-M   'P 1'
#
loop_
_entity.id
_entity.type
_entity.pdbx_description
1 polymer ?
#
loop_
_entity_poly.entity_id
_entity_poly.type
_entity_poly.pdbx_seq_one_letter_code
_entity_poly.pdbx_strand_id
1 'polypeptide(L)'
;MKQFELDEIRAMSFEQLGAIEDPMDLMATGSVAPILVRYAIRTGQLQRRYPGIALPALLDAIMKSATMINWPLATVAQKAPQAKQDADVDAYLDELQPHLERALKPH
;
A
#
# COMPACT_ATOMS: atom_id res chain seq x y z
N MET A 1 0.68 -16.91 -12.02
CA MET A 1 1.08 -15.52 -11.80
C MET A 1 0.48 -14.67 -12.90
N LYS A 2 -0.36 -13.72 -12.53
CA LYS A 2 -0.90 -12.71 -13.42
C LYS A 2 -0.12 -11.43 -13.12
N GLN A 3 0.65 -10.92 -14.08
CA GLN A 3 1.32 -9.64 -13.91
C GLN A 3 0.27 -8.54 -14.03
N PHE A 4 0.16 -7.70 -13.01
CA PHE A 4 -0.69 -6.51 -13.04
C PHE A 4 0.15 -5.28 -13.39
N GLU A 5 -0.40 -4.45 -14.26
CA GLU A 5 0.08 -3.09 -14.46
C GLU A 5 -0.47 -2.17 -13.36
N LEU A 6 0.27 -1.10 -13.03
CA LEU A 6 -0.15 -0.15 -12.00
C LEU A 6 -1.51 0.49 -12.32
N ASP A 7 -1.78 0.77 -13.60
CA ASP A 7 -3.05 1.33 -14.05
C ASP A 7 -4.22 0.35 -13.92
N GLU A 8 -3.98 -0.96 -14.07
CA GLU A 8 -5.00 -1.97 -13.79
C GLU A 8 -5.36 -1.97 -12.30
N ILE A 9 -4.36 -1.87 -11.42
CA ILE A 9 -4.59 -1.81 -9.97
C ILE A 9 -5.33 -0.53 -9.57
N ARG A 10 -5.00 0.61 -10.19
CA ARG A 10 -5.72 1.86 -9.94
C ARG A 10 -7.20 1.76 -10.29
N ALA A 11 -7.56 0.99 -11.31
CA ALA A 11 -8.94 0.77 -11.70
C ALA A 11 -9.70 -0.24 -10.80
N MET A 12 -9.01 -0.93 -9.88
CA MET A 12 -9.62 -1.91 -8.99
C MET A 12 -10.38 -1.28 -7.82
N SER A 13 -11.24 -2.07 -7.19
CA SER A 13 -11.73 -1.81 -5.84
C SER A 13 -10.71 -2.28 -4.80
N PHE A 14 -10.84 -1.78 -3.57
CA PHE A 14 -10.06 -2.29 -2.44
C PHE A 14 -10.30 -3.80 -2.21
N GLU A 15 -11.50 -4.30 -2.47
CA GLU A 15 -11.81 -5.73 -2.36
C GLU A 15 -11.05 -6.56 -3.39
N GLN A 16 -10.99 -6.10 -4.64
CA GLN A 16 -10.25 -6.77 -5.71
C GLN A 16 -8.74 -6.80 -5.41
N LEU A 17 -8.17 -5.69 -4.95
CA LEU A 17 -6.77 -5.64 -4.55
C LEU A 17 -6.48 -6.54 -3.33
N GLY A 18 -7.40 -6.58 -2.36
CA GLY A 18 -7.31 -7.46 -1.19
C GLY A 18 -7.45 -8.95 -1.52
N ALA A 19 -8.14 -9.29 -2.60
CA ALA A 19 -8.36 -10.65 -3.06
C ALA A 19 -7.13 -11.26 -3.76
N ILE A 20 -6.17 -10.45 -4.24
CA ILE A 20 -4.94 -10.95 -4.86
C ILE A 20 -4.18 -11.79 -3.82
N GLU A 21 -3.95 -13.06 -4.09
CA GLU A 21 -3.29 -13.98 -3.16
C GLU A 21 -1.77 -13.91 -3.25
N ASP A 22 -1.26 -13.88 -4.48
CA ASP A 22 0.17 -13.85 -4.74
C ASP A 22 0.70 -12.41 -4.73
N PRO A 23 1.57 -12.03 -3.77
CA PRO A 23 2.16 -10.70 -3.79
C PRO A 23 3.13 -10.48 -4.96
N MET A 24 3.62 -11.54 -5.63
CA MET A 24 4.46 -11.41 -6.82
C MET A 24 3.70 -10.75 -7.97
N ASP A 25 2.39 -10.98 -8.05
CA ASP A 25 1.51 -10.34 -9.03
C ASP A 25 1.48 -8.81 -8.84
N LEU A 26 1.68 -8.32 -7.61
CA LEU A 26 1.80 -6.89 -7.28
C LEU A 26 3.22 -6.36 -7.45
N MET A 27 4.24 -7.16 -7.17
CA MET A 27 5.64 -6.75 -7.36
C MET A 27 5.96 -6.44 -8.83
N ALA A 28 5.27 -7.09 -9.76
CA ALA A 28 5.39 -6.82 -11.20
C ALA A 28 5.09 -5.35 -11.57
N THR A 29 4.32 -4.64 -10.75
CA THR A 29 3.96 -3.23 -10.98
C THR A 29 5.13 -2.26 -10.81
N GLY A 30 6.26 -2.71 -10.25
CA GLY A 30 7.40 -1.86 -9.90
C GLY A 30 7.12 -0.86 -8.78
N SER A 31 5.98 -0.97 -8.10
CA SER A 31 5.56 -0.06 -7.02
C SER A 31 5.30 -0.81 -5.71
N VAL A 32 5.73 -0.21 -4.60
CA VAL A 32 5.43 -0.71 -3.24
C VAL A 32 4.00 -0.35 -2.80
N ALA A 33 3.36 0.60 -3.47
CA ALA A 33 2.05 1.11 -3.05
C ALA A 33 0.95 0.03 -3.06
N PRO A 34 0.80 -0.80 -4.11
CA PRO A 34 -0.19 -1.87 -4.10
C PRO A 34 0.02 -2.87 -2.95
N ILE A 35 1.27 -3.17 -2.61
CA ILE A 35 1.63 -4.09 -1.52
C ILE A 35 1.17 -3.53 -0.17
N LEU A 36 1.48 -2.25 0.09
CA LEU A 36 1.10 -1.57 1.33
C LEU A 36 -0.42 -1.42 1.47
N VAL A 37 -1.11 -1.07 0.39
CA VAL A 37 -2.57 -0.96 0.41
C VAL A 37 -3.21 -2.33 0.64
N ARG A 38 -2.74 -3.38 -0.05
CA ARG A 38 -3.21 -4.75 0.17
C ARG A 38 -2.97 -5.21 1.61
N TYR A 39 -1.80 -4.91 2.18
CA TYR A 39 -1.51 -5.18 3.57
C TYR A 39 -2.53 -4.49 4.49
N ALA A 40 -2.81 -3.19 4.29
CA ALA A 40 -3.77 -2.45 5.08
C ALA A 40 -5.21 -2.99 4.94
N ILE A 41 -5.60 -3.48 3.75
CA ILE A 41 -6.88 -4.16 3.53
C ILE A 41 -6.95 -5.46 4.34
N ARG A 42 -5.99 -6.37 4.13
CA ARG A 42 -6.00 -7.73 4.72
C ARG A 42 -5.82 -7.75 6.23
N THR A 43 -5.17 -6.72 6.78
CA THR A 43 -5.03 -6.54 8.24
C THR A 43 -6.16 -5.71 8.86
N GLY A 44 -7.16 -5.31 8.08
CA GLY A 44 -8.30 -4.52 8.58
C GLY A 44 -7.96 -3.08 8.98
N GLN A 45 -6.80 -2.57 8.57
CA GLN A 45 -6.33 -1.23 8.93
C GLN A 45 -6.78 -0.13 7.96
N LEU A 46 -7.28 -0.50 6.77
CA LEU A 46 -7.66 0.45 5.71
C LEU A 46 -8.58 1.57 6.23
N GLN A 47 -9.71 1.22 6.86
CA GLN A 47 -10.69 2.21 7.33
C GLN A 47 -10.17 3.07 8.48
N ARG A 48 -9.30 2.51 9.32
CA ARG A 48 -8.71 3.24 10.46
C ARG A 48 -7.67 4.26 10.00
N ARG A 49 -6.86 3.93 8.99
CA ARG A 49 -5.74 4.75 8.51
C ARG A 49 -6.16 5.70 7.39
N TYR A 50 -7.05 5.26 6.50
CA TYR A 50 -7.39 5.93 5.25
C TYR A 50 -8.91 6.06 5.05
N PRO A 51 -9.64 6.66 6.01
CA PRO A 51 -11.09 6.74 5.93
C PRO A 51 -11.54 7.56 4.71
N GLY A 52 -12.39 6.98 3.87
CA GLY A 52 -12.99 7.66 2.72
C GLY A 52 -12.02 8.00 1.57
N ILE A 53 -10.78 7.50 1.59
CA ILE A 53 -9.81 7.74 0.52
C ILE A 53 -10.02 6.72 -0.59
N ALA A 54 -10.14 7.20 -1.84
CA ALA A 54 -10.23 6.33 -3.01
C ALA A 54 -8.90 5.62 -3.30
N LEU A 55 -8.94 4.39 -3.81
CA LEU A 55 -7.74 3.59 -4.11
C LEU A 55 -6.71 4.34 -4.99
N PRO A 56 -7.08 4.99 -6.11
CA PRO A 56 -6.11 5.74 -6.92
C PRO A 56 -5.38 6.82 -6.13
N ALA A 57 -6.11 7.60 -5.34
CA ALA A 57 -5.55 8.68 -4.53
C ALA A 57 -4.60 8.15 -3.45
N LEU A 58 -4.96 7.01 -2.83
CA LEU A 58 -4.11 6.36 -1.83
C LEU A 58 -2.82 5.82 -2.44
N LEU A 59 -2.91 5.16 -3.60
CA LEU A 59 -1.73 4.67 -4.33
C LEU A 59 -0.77 5.82 -4.67
N ASP A 60 -1.30 6.92 -5.20
CA ASP A 60 -0.51 8.11 -5.56
C ASP A 60 0.13 8.77 -4.35
N ALA A 61 -0.62 8.90 -3.25
CA ALA A 61 -0.09 9.45 -2.00
C ALA A 61 1.04 8.58 -1.45
N ILE A 62 0.88 7.25 -1.46
CA ILE A 62 1.92 6.31 -1.03
C ILE A 62 3.14 6.39 -1.93
N MET A 63 2.97 6.41 -3.25
CA MET A 63 4.10 6.53 -4.17
C MET A 63 4.89 7.83 -3.94
N LYS A 64 4.20 8.96 -3.75
CA LYS A 64 4.84 10.24 -3.43
C LYS A 64 5.50 10.27 -2.05
N SER A 65 4.93 9.57 -1.09
CA SER A 65 5.44 9.56 0.30
C SER A 65 6.56 8.55 0.50
N ALA A 66 6.54 7.43 -0.23
CA ALA A 66 7.57 6.40 -0.20
C ALA A 66 8.90 6.86 -0.81
N THR A 67 8.93 7.98 -1.55
CA THR A 67 10.19 8.62 -1.96
C THR A 67 10.80 9.48 -0.85
N MET A 68 10.02 9.81 0.19
CA MET A 68 10.44 10.68 1.30
C MET A 68 10.97 9.87 2.49
N ILE A 69 10.65 8.58 2.57
CA ILE A 69 11.04 7.67 3.65
C ILE A 69 11.73 6.45 3.03
N ASN A 70 12.77 5.95 3.68
CA ASN A 70 13.47 4.77 3.20
C ASN A 70 12.60 3.52 3.31
N TRP A 71 12.49 2.74 2.24
CA TRP A 71 11.79 1.45 2.23
C TRP A 71 12.63 0.37 2.94
N PRO A 72 12.21 -0.16 4.11
CA PRO A 72 13.03 -1.12 4.84
C PRO A 72 13.02 -2.50 4.17
N LEU A 73 14.06 -2.80 3.39
CA LEU A 73 14.21 -4.05 2.64
C LEU A 73 14.31 -5.30 3.54
N ALA A 74 14.88 -5.16 4.74
CA ALA A 74 15.09 -6.27 5.66
C ALA A 74 13.81 -6.69 6.40
N THR A 75 12.86 -5.76 6.59
CA THR A 75 11.66 -6.00 7.39
C THR A 75 10.40 -5.82 6.54
N VAL A 76 10.04 -4.58 6.22
CA VAL A 76 8.79 -4.24 5.54
C VAL A 76 8.66 -4.94 4.18
N ALA A 77 9.74 -4.98 3.39
CA ALA A 77 9.71 -5.63 2.07
C ALA A 77 9.45 -7.15 2.13
N GLN A 78 9.83 -7.81 3.22
CA GLN A 78 9.61 -9.26 3.40
C GLN A 78 8.26 -9.55 4.07
N LYS A 79 7.77 -8.62 4.89
CA LYS A 79 6.60 -8.80 5.75
C LYS A 79 5.30 -8.27 5.14
N ALA A 80 5.33 -7.10 4.50
CA ALA A 80 4.14 -6.52 3.87
C ALA A 80 3.50 -7.44 2.79
N PRO A 81 4.27 -8.14 1.93
CA PRO A 81 3.73 -9.13 0.99
C PRO A 81 2.92 -10.26 1.62
N GLN A 82 3.29 -10.67 2.85
CA GLN A 82 2.61 -11.75 3.57
C GLN A 82 1.20 -11.37 4.00
N ALA A 83 0.90 -10.06 4.06
CA ALA A 83 -0.41 -9.53 4.44
C ALA A 83 -0.94 -10.10 5.77
N LYS A 84 -0.02 -10.40 6.69
CA LYS A 84 -0.28 -10.73 8.09
C LYS A 84 0.17 -9.55 8.93
N GLN A 85 -0.61 -9.20 9.94
CA GLN A 85 -0.31 -8.05 10.78
C GLN A 85 1.08 -8.21 11.43
N ASP A 86 1.92 -7.19 11.28
CA ASP A 86 3.28 -7.15 11.75
C ASP A 86 3.64 -5.75 12.25
N ALA A 87 4.29 -5.69 13.41
CA ALA A 87 4.62 -4.44 14.08
C ALA A 87 5.58 -3.54 13.28
N ASP A 88 6.51 -4.12 12.51
CA ASP A 88 7.46 -3.33 11.72
C ASP A 88 6.77 -2.67 10.52
N VAL A 89 5.81 -3.39 9.90
CA VAL A 89 5.01 -2.83 8.81
C VAL A 89 4.05 -1.77 9.34
N ASP A 90 3.44 -2.01 10.50
CA ASP A 90 2.55 -1.05 11.15
C ASP A 90 3.32 0.24 11.54
N ALA A 91 4.52 0.11 12.09
CA ALA A 91 5.39 1.25 12.42
C ALA A 91 5.81 2.03 11.17
N TYR A 92 6.14 1.34 10.07
CA TYR A 92 6.44 2.00 8.80
C TYR A 92 5.22 2.77 8.26
N LEU A 93 4.02 2.19 8.35
CA LEU A 93 2.78 2.89 7.96
C LEU A 93 2.50 4.10 8.86
N ASP A 94 2.84 4.04 10.16
CA ASP A 94 2.74 5.17 11.09
C ASP A 94 3.71 6.29 10.73
N GLU A 95 4.95 5.95 10.33
CA GLU A 95 5.93 6.92 9.84
C GLU A 95 5.49 7.55 8.51
N LEU A 96 4.86 6.76 7.64
CA LEU A 96 4.36 7.21 6.33
C LEU A 96 3.12 8.12 6.47
N GLN A 97 2.26 7.89 7.46
CA GLN A 97 0.98 8.58 7.68
C GLN A 97 1.06 10.12 7.56
N PRO A 98 1.96 10.85 8.26
CA PRO A 98 2.02 12.31 8.16
C PRO A 98 2.39 12.81 6.74
N HIS A 99 3.11 12.01 5.96
CA HIS A 99 3.42 12.34 4.56
C HIS A 99 2.21 12.11 3.66
N LEU A 100 1.45 11.04 3.90
CA LEU A 100 0.20 10.76 3.18
C LEU A 100 -0.84 11.85 3.43
N GLU A 101 -1.01 12.29 4.67
CA GLU A 101 -1.95 13.37 5.01
C GLU A 101 -1.61 14.69 4.32
N ARG A 102 -0.31 14.98 4.14
CA ARG A 102 0.14 16.13 3.36
C ARG A 102 -0.11 15.95 1.87
N ALA A 103 0.16 14.76 1.34
CA ALA A 103 -0.03 14.44 -0.09
C ALA A 103 -1.52 14.37 -0.51
N LEU A 104 -2.42 14.05 0.42
CA LEU A 104 -3.85 13.94 0.21
C LEU A 104 -4.61 15.26 0.43
N LYS A 105 -3.98 16.30 1.00
CA LYS A 105 -4.62 17.61 1.13
C LYS A 105 -4.69 18.31 -0.23
N PRO A 106 -5.85 18.88 -0.62
CA PRO A 106 -5.93 19.72 -1.80
C PRO A 106 -5.05 20.97 -1.59
N HIS A 107 -4.23 21.27 -2.59
CA HIS A 107 -3.52 22.55 -2.70
C HIS A 107 -4.48 23.67 -3.11
#